data_AF-A0A2G5VCZ0-F1
#
_entry.id   AF-A0A2G5VCZ0-F1
#
_cell.length_a   1.000
_cell.length_b   1.000
_cell.length_c   1.000
_cell.angle_alpha   90.00
_cell.angle_beta   90.00
_cell.angle_gamma   90.00
#
_symmetry.space_group_name_H-M   'P 1'
#
loop_
_entity.id
_entity.type
_entity.pdbx_description
1 polymer ?
#
loop_
_entity_poly.entity_id
_entity_poly.type
_entity_poly.pdbx_seq_one_letter_code
_entity_poly.pdbx_strand_id
1 'polypeptide(L)'
;MFKLVVVLFVVLLTATVTASLEEASENSKIEVSKEDLEKMLSYLLHPRAHNHKHKRRCGVSGLRKLEAVCPDFCSVEGNQIVHDMCSMKLSDEDIKMRCCPDTLE
;
A
#
# COMPACT_ATOMS: atom_id res chain seq x y z
N MET A 1 -31.48 -17.16 -25.20
CA MET A 1 -31.76 -15.72 -24.97
C MET A 1 -30.74 -15.08 -24.02
N PHE A 2 -30.45 -15.67 -22.85
CA PHE A 2 -29.50 -15.09 -21.86
C PHE A 2 -28.10 -14.74 -22.42
N LYS A 3 -27.50 -15.61 -23.25
CA LYS A 3 -26.17 -15.36 -23.86
C LYS A 3 -26.13 -14.11 -24.75
N LEU A 4 -27.22 -13.81 -25.47
CA LEU A 4 -27.31 -12.62 -26.33
C LEU A 4 -27.42 -11.34 -25.51
N VAL A 5 -28.15 -11.39 -24.38
CA VAL A 5 -28.28 -10.26 -23.45
C VAL A 5 -26.93 -9.92 -22.82
N VAL A 6 -26.17 -10.94 -22.40
CA VAL A 6 -24.83 -10.74 -21.82
C VAL A 6 -23.87 -10.11 -22.83
N VAL A 7 -23.87 -10.58 -24.08
CA VAL A 7 -23.02 -10.00 -25.14
C VAL A 7 -23.40 -8.54 -25.41
N LEU A 8 -24.69 -8.23 -25.49
CA LEU A 8 -25.18 -6.86 -25.65
C LEU A 8 -24.73 -5.94 -24.51
N PHE A 9 -24.80 -6.44 -23.26
CA PHE A 9 -24.38 -5.68 -22.09
C PHE A 9 -22.87 -5.39 -22.09
N VAL A 10 -22.06 -6.38 -22.47
CA VAL A 10 -20.60 -6.20 -22.58
C VAL A 10 -20.25 -5.17 -23.65
N VAL A 11 -20.89 -5.23 -24.82
CA VAL A 11 -20.66 -4.27 -25.92
C VAL A 11 -21.04 -2.84 -25.51
N LEU A 12 -22.17 -2.67 -24.81
CA LEU A 12 -22.61 -1.38 -24.27
C LEU A 12 -21.63 -0.81 -23.23
N LEU A 13 -21.10 -1.65 -22.35
CA LEU A 13 -20.09 -1.25 -21.36
C LEU A 13 -18.78 -0.84 -22.03
N THR A 14 -18.32 -1.57 -23.05
CA THR A 14 -17.08 -1.21 -23.75
C THR A 14 -17.22 0.11 -24.51
N ALA A 15 -18.37 0.40 -25.12
CA ALA A 15 -18.58 1.63 -25.86
C ALA A 15 -18.58 2.88 -24.97
N THR A 16 -19.20 2.79 -23.79
CA THR A 16 -19.27 3.91 -22.83
C THR A 16 -17.92 4.22 -22.21
N VAL A 17 -17.11 3.20 -21.88
CA VAL A 17 -15.74 3.39 -21.38
C VAL A 17 -14.85 4.04 -22.43
N THR A 18 -14.98 3.66 -23.70
CA THR A 18 -14.14 4.19 -24.78
C THR A 18 -14.43 5.68 -25.05
N ALA A 19 -15.71 6.08 -25.08
CA ALA A 19 -16.08 7.49 -25.22
C ALA A 19 -15.60 8.35 -24.03
N SER A 20 -15.73 7.84 -22.80
CA SER A 20 -15.27 8.55 -21.60
C SER A 20 -13.74 8.68 -21.53
N LEU A 21 -12.99 7.72 -22.11
CA LEU A 21 -11.54 7.78 -22.21
C LEU A 21 -11.07 8.82 -23.23
N GLU A 22 -11.79 8.94 -24.34
CA GLU A 22 -11.47 9.88 -25.42
C GLU A 22 -11.71 11.34 -24.97
N GLU A 23 -12.80 11.61 -24.24
CA GLU A 23 -13.06 12.93 -23.64
C GLU A 23 -12.10 13.26 -22.48
N ALA A 24 -11.62 12.26 -21.73
CA ALA A 24 -10.61 12.48 -20.69
C ALA A 24 -9.20 12.73 -21.26
N SER A 25 -8.90 12.18 -22.44
CA SER A 25 -7.62 12.33 -23.13
C SER A 25 -7.45 13.74 -23.73
N GLU A 26 -8.52 14.31 -24.29
CA GLU A 26 -8.46 15.60 -24.99
C GLU A 26 -8.28 16.81 -24.06
N ASN A 27 -8.54 16.66 -22.75
CA ASN A 27 -8.35 17.73 -21.76
C ASN A 27 -6.99 17.69 -21.05
N SER A 28 -6.12 16.75 -21.39
CA SER A 28 -4.78 16.59 -20.81
C SER A 28 -3.68 16.99 -21.82
N LYS A 29 -3.81 18.17 -22.43
CA LYS A 29 -2.64 18.85 -23.00
C LYS A 29 -1.85 19.52 -21.88
N ILE A 30 -1.36 18.70 -20.95
CA ILE A 30 -0.31 19.11 -20.01
C ILE A 30 0.93 19.23 -20.89
N GLU A 31 1.33 20.47 -21.20
CA GLU A 31 2.67 20.74 -21.72
C GLU A 31 3.67 20.31 -20.64
N VAL A 32 4.03 19.03 -20.67
CA VAL A 32 5.08 18.47 -19.83
C VAL A 32 6.38 19.13 -20.29
N SER A 33 6.85 20.11 -19.51
CA SER A 33 8.14 20.74 -19.73
C SER A 33 9.22 19.65 -19.75
N LYS A 34 10.21 19.79 -20.62
CA LYS A 34 11.37 18.89 -20.72
C LYS A 34 12.03 18.66 -19.35
N GLU A 35 11.93 19.65 -18.48
CA GLU A 35 12.41 19.67 -17.10
C GLU A 35 11.67 18.67 -16.20
N ASP A 36 10.35 18.56 -16.36
CA ASP A 36 9.52 17.61 -15.61
C ASP A 36 9.70 16.18 -16.12
N LEU A 37 9.93 16.02 -17.43
CA LEU A 37 10.27 14.73 -18.01
C LEU A 37 11.65 14.26 -17.53
N GLU A 38 12.65 15.14 -17.47
CA GLU A 38 13.97 14.84 -16.91
C GLU A 38 13.89 14.53 -15.41
N LYS A 39 13.04 15.24 -14.64
CA LYS A 39 12.78 14.89 -13.25
C LYS A 39 12.17 13.49 -13.13
N MET A 40 11.13 13.16 -13.89
CA MET A 40 10.54 11.80 -13.85
C MET A 40 11.54 10.72 -14.27
N LEU A 41 12.35 10.97 -15.31
CA LEU A 41 13.41 10.05 -15.72
C LEU A 41 14.47 9.90 -14.64
N SER A 42 14.84 10.98 -13.93
CA SER A 42 15.81 10.92 -12.84
C SER A 42 15.31 10.08 -11.65
N TYR A 43 13.99 10.09 -11.39
CA TYR A 43 13.35 9.23 -10.39
C TYR A 43 13.31 7.75 -10.81
N LEU A 44 13.26 7.46 -12.11
CA LEU A 44 13.26 6.10 -12.65
C LEU A 44 14.68 5.52 -12.80
N LEU A 45 15.64 6.37 -13.21
CA LEU A 45 17.04 6.00 -13.45
C LEU A 45 17.90 5.96 -12.19
N HIS A 46 17.51 6.67 -11.14
CA HIS A 46 17.97 6.38 -9.79
C HIS A 46 16.95 5.46 -9.15
N PRO A 47 17.03 4.12 -9.34
CA PRO A 47 16.35 3.23 -8.43
C PRO A 47 16.89 3.64 -7.06
N ARG A 48 16.02 4.26 -6.24
CA ARG A 48 16.27 4.43 -4.81
C ARG A 48 16.94 3.14 -4.40
N ALA A 49 18.17 3.23 -3.91
CA ALA A 49 18.94 2.11 -3.40
C ALA A 49 18.22 1.61 -2.15
N HIS A 50 17.03 1.06 -2.34
CA HIS A 50 16.31 0.37 -1.33
C HIS A 50 17.02 -0.95 -1.21
N ASN A 51 17.90 -0.97 -0.22
CA ASN A 51 18.49 -2.16 0.37
C ASN A 51 17.34 -3.04 0.93
N HIS A 52 16.54 -3.65 0.06
CA HIS A 52 15.38 -4.47 0.42
C HIS A 52 15.74 -5.94 0.65
N LYS A 53 17.02 -6.30 0.66
CA LYS A 53 17.43 -7.71 0.82
C LYS A 53 17.42 -8.24 2.26
N HIS A 54 17.09 -7.45 3.28
CA HIS A 54 17.18 -7.93 4.69
C HIS A 54 15.92 -7.89 5.56
N LYS A 55 14.73 -7.53 5.04
CA LYS A 55 13.53 -7.36 5.91
C LYS A 55 12.46 -8.46 5.84
N ARG A 56 12.63 -9.55 5.09
CA ARG A 56 11.59 -10.60 5.02
C ARG A 56 11.42 -11.41 6.32
N ARG A 57 12.42 -11.44 7.22
CA ARG A 57 12.31 -12.16 8.50
C ARG A 57 11.72 -11.32 9.64
N CYS A 58 11.66 -10.00 9.48
CA CYS A 58 11.24 -9.15 10.58
C CYS A 58 9.73 -9.27 10.85
N GLY A 59 8.88 -9.38 9.83
CA GLY A 59 7.43 -9.50 10.04
C GLY A 59 7.03 -10.69 10.90
N VAL A 60 7.58 -11.88 10.60
CA VAL A 60 7.31 -13.11 11.37
C VAL A 60 7.91 -13.03 12.77
N SER A 61 9.13 -12.50 12.91
CA SER A 61 9.77 -12.32 14.21
C SER A 61 9.05 -11.26 15.07
N GLY A 62 8.53 -10.22 14.44
CA GLY A 62 7.78 -9.15 15.07
C GLY A 62 6.43 -9.64 15.56
N LEU A 63 5.69 -10.40 14.73
CA LEU A 63 4.44 -11.04 15.14
C LEU A 63 4.64 -12.00 16.31
N ARG A 64 5.66 -12.87 16.28
CA ARG A 64 5.95 -13.77 17.41
C ARG A 64 6.29 -13.02 18.70
N LYS A 65 7.03 -11.90 18.57
CA LYS A 65 7.37 -11.07 19.71
C LYS A 65 6.14 -10.33 20.24
N LEU A 66 5.27 -9.86 19.36
CA LEU A 66 4.00 -9.23 19.71
C LEU A 66 3.09 -10.20 20.47
N GLU A 67 2.96 -11.44 20.00
CA GLU A 67 2.19 -12.51 20.65
C GLU A 67 2.74 -12.86 22.05
N ALA A 68 4.06 -12.82 22.22
CA ALA A 68 4.70 -13.06 23.52
C ALA A 68 4.48 -11.90 24.52
N VAL A 69 4.38 -10.67 24.03
CA VAL A 69 4.25 -9.46 24.86
C VAL A 69 2.78 -9.12 25.14
N CYS A 70 1.90 -9.31 24.16
CA CYS A 70 0.47 -9.01 24.20
C CYS A 70 -0.34 -10.23 23.71
N PRO A 71 -0.63 -11.22 24.58
CA PRO A 71 -1.37 -12.43 24.19
C PRO A 71 -2.84 -12.16 23.85
N ASP A 72 -3.44 -11.11 24.42
CA ASP A 72 -4.86 -10.76 24.28
C ASP A 72 -5.18 -9.93 23.02
N PHE A 73 -4.27 -9.94 22.05
CA PHE A 73 -4.32 -9.16 20.81
C PHE A 73 -4.14 -7.66 20.97
N CYS A 74 -3.64 -7.04 19.90
CA CYS A 74 -3.36 -5.62 19.84
C CYS A 74 -4.66 -4.83 19.63
N SER A 75 -4.85 -3.72 20.35
CA SER A 75 -5.94 -2.77 20.05
C SER A 75 -5.72 -2.02 18.73
N VAL A 76 -4.48 -1.99 18.23
CA VAL A 76 -4.07 -1.36 16.98
C VAL A 76 -3.98 -2.40 15.86
N GLU A 77 -4.24 -2.02 14.62
CA GLU A 77 -4.06 -2.90 13.46
C GLU A 77 -2.66 -3.56 13.45
N GLY A 78 -2.63 -4.89 13.52
CA GLY A 78 -1.40 -5.68 13.68
C GLY A 78 -0.33 -5.44 12.60
N ASN A 79 -0.72 -4.98 11.41
CA ASN A 79 0.23 -4.64 10.35
C ASN A 79 1.04 -3.37 10.64
N GLN A 80 0.46 -2.38 11.33
CA GLN A 80 1.11 -1.11 11.59
C GLN A 80 2.13 -1.22 12.73
N ILE A 81 1.77 -1.91 13.82
CA ILE A 81 2.71 -2.15 14.92
C ILE A 81 3.90 -3.02 14.50
N VAL A 82 3.68 -4.04 13.65
CA VAL A 82 4.76 -4.89 13.13
C VAL A 82 5.65 -4.10 12.18
N HIS A 83 5.07 -3.21 11.36
CA HIS A 83 5.86 -2.30 10.53
C HIS A 83 6.75 -1.39 11.38
N ASP A 84 6.20 -0.82 12.45
CA ASP A 84 6.92 0.03 13.37
C ASP A 84 8.01 -0.76 14.09
N MET A 85 7.74 -1.97 14.60
CA MET A 85 8.75 -2.84 15.21
C MET A 85 9.92 -3.18 14.26
N CYS A 86 9.62 -3.26 12.97
CA CYS A 86 10.59 -3.58 11.93
C CYS A 86 11.33 -2.37 11.35
N SER A 87 10.84 -1.16 11.59
CA SER A 87 11.38 0.08 11.04
C SER A 87 12.02 0.94 12.12
N MET A 88 11.43 0.93 13.30
CA MET A 88 11.88 1.56 14.53
C MET A 88 12.16 0.42 15.51
N LYS A 89 13.38 0.31 16.05
CA LYS A 89 13.70 -0.75 17.02
C LYS A 89 12.93 -0.49 18.32
N LEU A 90 11.68 -0.92 18.39
CA LEU A 90 10.81 -0.75 19.56
C LEU A 90 11.25 -1.69 20.69
N SER A 91 11.27 -1.15 21.91
CA SER A 91 11.42 -1.94 23.13
C SER A 91 10.14 -2.69 23.47
N ASP A 92 10.21 -3.64 24.40
CA ASP A 92 9.06 -4.47 24.78
C ASP A 92 8.01 -3.60 25.50
N GLU A 93 8.47 -2.60 26.23
CA GLU A 93 7.72 -1.58 26.94
C GLU A 93 6.99 -0.64 25.96
N ASP A 94 7.67 -0.21 24.89
CA ASP A 94 7.02 0.57 23.83
C ASP A 94 5.92 -0.23 23.11
N ILE A 95 6.18 -1.52 22.88
CA ILE A 95 5.19 -2.42 22.28
C ILE A 95 3.97 -2.54 23.19
N LYS A 96 4.16 -2.77 24.50
CA LYS A 96 3.06 -2.79 25.47
C LYS A 96 2.27 -1.50 25.46
N MET A 97 2.92 -0.35 25.66
CA MET A 97 2.24 0.95 25.70
C MET A 97 1.41 1.25 24.44
N ARG A 98 1.87 0.82 23.26
CA ARG A 98 1.16 1.07 21.99
C ARG A 98 0.12 0.03 21.64
N CYS A 99 0.29 -1.22 22.09
CA CYS A 99 -0.46 -2.36 21.58
C CYS A 99 -1.41 -2.97 22.61
N CYS A 100 -0.93 -3.13 23.84
CA CYS A 100 -1.67 -3.61 24.99
C CYS A 100 -1.29 -2.75 26.20
N PRO A 101 -1.67 -1.45 26.22
CA PRO A 101 -1.46 -0.66 27.41
C PRO A 101 -2.16 -1.38 28.57
N ASP A 102 -1.47 -1.55 29.69
CA ASP A 102 -2.06 -2.07 30.91
C ASP A 102 -3.14 -1.09 31.35
N THR A 103 -4.36 -1.23 30.83
CA THR A 103 -5.56 -0.62 31.42
C THR A 103 -5.87 -1.43 32.66
N LEU A 104 -5.05 -1.22 33.69
CA LEU A 104 -5.49 -1.32 35.06
C LEU A 104 -6.11 0.05 35.39
N GLU A 105 -7.45 0.02 35.41
CA GLU A 105 -8.43 1.06 35.77
C GLU A 105 -8.97 1.98 34.66
#